data_AF-A0AAW2SYF7-F1
#
_entry.id   AF-A0AAW2SYF7-F1
#
_cell.length_a   1.000
_cell.length_b   1.000
_cell.length_c   1.000
_cell.angle_alpha   90.00
_cell.angle_beta   90.00
_cell.angle_gamma   90.00
#
_symmetry.space_group_name_H-M   'P 1'
#
loop_
_entity.id
_entity.type
_entity.pdbx_description
1 polymer ?
#
loop_
_entity_poly.entity_id
_entity_poly.type
_entity_poly.pdbx_seq_one_letter_code
_entity_poly.pdbx_strand_id
1 'polypeptide(L)'
;MTLGLPHGQQWHSLIRSLAKRPGPSPCLRITAIGLCIDKFRVIGDELETYAIELGLNLEFSVVESNLENLKPEDIKVVPGEVLVVNSILQLHCVVKESRGALNSVLQIIHELSPKVLVLVEQDSSHNGPFFLGRFMEALHYYSAIFDSLDAMLPNTTQDVQRWSNSTLPRKSRTL
;
A
#
# COMPACT_ATOMS: atom_id res chain seq x y z
N MET A 1 5.64 -8.00 -4.86
CA MET A 1 5.42 -7.91 -3.40
C MET A 1 4.69 -6.62 -3.07
N THR A 2 3.75 -6.66 -2.13
CA THR A 2 3.02 -5.48 -1.65
C THR A 2 3.14 -5.33 -0.14
N LEU A 3 3.53 -4.13 0.30
CA LEU A 3 3.51 -3.75 1.70
C LEU A 3 2.07 -3.37 2.02
N GLY A 4 1.39 -4.16 2.85
CA GLY A 4 -0.04 -4.05 3.08
C GLY A 4 -0.90 -4.43 1.86
N LEU A 5 -2.16 -4.77 2.13
CA LEU A 5 -3.15 -5.07 1.10
C LEU A 5 -4.56 -4.67 1.59
N PRO A 6 -4.91 -3.37 1.56
CA PRO A 6 -6.20 -2.94 2.07
C PRO A 6 -7.36 -3.36 1.16
N HIS A 7 -7.14 -3.51 -0.15
CA HIS A 7 -8.14 -3.87 -1.17
C HIS A 7 -7.46 -4.57 -2.36
N GLY A 8 -8.20 -5.42 -3.09
CA GLY A 8 -7.69 -6.14 -4.28
C GLY A 8 -7.73 -5.39 -5.61
N GLN A 9 -8.38 -4.21 -5.67
CA GLN A 9 -8.71 -3.54 -6.95
C GLN A 9 -7.52 -3.19 -7.84
N GLN A 10 -6.39 -2.76 -7.24
CA GLN A 10 -5.14 -2.52 -7.97
C GLN A 10 -4.68 -3.80 -8.71
N TRP A 11 -4.78 -4.95 -8.04
CA TRP A 11 -4.34 -6.23 -8.55
C TRP A 11 -5.30 -6.79 -9.59
N HIS A 12 -6.62 -6.64 -9.42
CA HIS A 12 -7.59 -6.96 -10.49
C HIS A 12 -7.27 -6.19 -11.78
N SER A 13 -6.97 -4.91 -11.67
CA SER A 13 -6.63 -4.06 -12.83
C SER A 13 -5.33 -4.51 -13.50
N LEU A 14 -4.32 -4.90 -12.71
CA LEU A 14 -3.07 -5.45 -13.21
C LEU A 14 -3.26 -6.80 -13.92
N ILE A 15 -3.96 -7.75 -13.28
CA ILE A 15 -4.24 -9.08 -13.83
C ILE A 15 -4.97 -8.94 -15.17
N ARG A 16 -6.03 -8.12 -15.22
CA ARG A 16 -6.77 -7.85 -16.45
C ARG A 16 -5.89 -7.28 -17.56
N SER A 17 -4.98 -6.38 -17.21
CA SER A 17 -4.07 -5.75 -18.18
C SER A 17 -3.03 -6.74 -18.70
N LEU A 18 -2.51 -7.61 -17.83
CA LEU A 18 -1.55 -8.65 -18.20
C LEU A 18 -2.19 -9.73 -19.08
N ALA A 19 -3.41 -10.17 -18.76
CA ALA A 19 -4.14 -11.17 -19.55
C ALA A 19 -4.46 -10.69 -20.98
N LYS A 20 -4.61 -9.38 -21.18
CA LYS A 20 -4.85 -8.77 -22.51
C LYS A 20 -3.57 -8.49 -23.31
N ARG A 21 -2.40 -8.63 -22.69
CA ARG A 21 -1.13 -8.28 -23.34
C ARG A 21 -0.81 -9.27 -24.46
N PRO A 22 -0.41 -8.82 -25.66
CA PRO A 22 0.04 -9.73 -26.71
C PRO A 22 1.32 -10.46 -26.27
N GLY A 23 1.43 -11.74 -26.60
CA GLY A 23 2.57 -12.60 -26.30
C GLY A 23 2.29 -13.68 -25.26
N PRO A 24 3.33 -14.34 -24.72
CA PRO A 24 3.17 -15.37 -23.71
C PRO A 24 2.54 -14.83 -22.42
N SER A 25 1.58 -15.58 -21.88
CA SER A 25 0.97 -15.28 -20.58
C SER A 25 2.03 -15.38 -19.48
N PRO A 26 2.26 -14.32 -18.70
CA PRO A 26 3.24 -14.37 -17.62
C PRO A 26 2.67 -15.15 -16.42
N CYS A 27 3.54 -15.85 -15.69
CA CYS A 27 3.23 -16.24 -14.31
C CYS A 27 3.35 -15.02 -13.41
N LEU A 28 2.30 -14.74 -12.64
CA LEU A 28 2.27 -13.65 -11.67
C LEU A 28 2.35 -14.23 -10.27
N ARG A 29 3.16 -13.62 -9.40
CA ARG A 29 3.20 -13.95 -7.98
C ARG A 29 3.00 -12.70 -7.14
N ILE A 30 2.03 -12.74 -6.24
CA ILE A 30 1.72 -11.64 -5.33
C ILE A 30 1.98 -12.12 -3.90
N THR A 31 2.95 -11.49 -3.25
CA THR A 31 3.20 -11.66 -1.82
C THR A 31 2.75 -10.42 -1.06
N ALA A 32 1.76 -10.57 -0.18
CA ALA A 32 1.26 -9.51 0.69
C ALA A 32 1.93 -9.58 2.07
N ILE A 33 2.49 -8.46 2.51
CA ILE A 33 3.14 -8.34 3.83
C ILE A 33 2.24 -7.56 4.76
N GLY A 34 1.97 -8.10 5.95
CA GLY A 34 1.26 -7.39 7.00
C GLY A 34 0.59 -8.32 8.00
N LEU A 35 -0.08 -7.72 8.98
CA LEU A 35 -0.67 -8.43 10.12
C LEU A 35 -2.13 -8.86 9.90
N CYS A 36 -2.79 -8.37 8.85
CA CYS A 36 -4.21 -8.69 8.57
C CYS A 36 -4.36 -9.95 7.71
N ILE A 37 -3.80 -11.08 8.15
CA ILE A 37 -3.67 -12.31 7.35
C ILE A 37 -5.02 -12.78 6.80
N ASP A 38 -6.05 -12.90 7.64
CA ASP A 38 -7.36 -13.43 7.21
C ASP A 38 -7.97 -12.57 6.10
N LYS A 39 -7.85 -11.25 6.22
CA LYS A 39 -8.27 -10.32 5.18
C LYS A 39 -7.46 -10.51 3.90
N PHE A 40 -6.14 -10.69 4.01
CA PHE A 40 -5.29 -10.86 2.83
C PHE A 40 -5.55 -12.18 2.12
N ARG A 41 -5.85 -13.26 2.87
CA ARG A 41 -6.24 -14.55 2.30
C ARG A 41 -7.53 -14.45 1.50
N VAL A 42 -8.57 -13.82 2.05
CA VAL A 42 -9.83 -13.59 1.31
C VAL A 42 -9.58 -12.82 0.01
N ILE A 43 -8.80 -11.74 0.06
CA ILE A 43 -8.43 -10.99 -1.16
C ILE A 43 -7.60 -11.87 -2.12
N GLY A 44 -6.69 -12.68 -1.60
CA GLY A 44 -5.86 -13.61 -2.37
C GLY A 44 -6.70 -14.62 -3.16
N ASP A 45 -7.62 -15.29 -2.48
CA ASP A 45 -8.53 -16.29 -3.06
C ASP A 45 -9.39 -15.68 -4.18
N GLU A 46 -9.89 -14.46 -3.96
CA GLU A 46 -10.63 -13.69 -4.97
C GLU A 46 -9.76 -13.36 -6.20
N LEU A 47 -8.49 -12.97 -5.99
CA LEU A 47 -7.56 -12.64 -7.07
C LEU A 47 -7.14 -13.87 -7.86
N GLU A 48 -6.90 -15.00 -7.21
CA GLU A 48 -6.55 -16.27 -7.86
C GLU A 48 -7.71 -16.78 -8.71
N THR A 49 -8.93 -16.77 -8.17
CA THR A 49 -10.15 -17.10 -8.93
C THR A 49 -10.26 -16.22 -10.17
N TYR A 50 -10.09 -14.90 -10.01
CA TYR A 50 -10.16 -13.95 -11.12
C TYR A 50 -9.06 -14.16 -12.17
N ALA A 51 -7.85 -14.55 -11.76
CA ALA A 51 -6.75 -14.84 -12.68
C ALA A 51 -7.02 -16.09 -13.52
N ILE A 52 -7.56 -17.15 -12.90
CA ILE A 52 -7.95 -18.40 -13.58
C ILE A 52 -8.99 -18.13 -14.66
N GLU A 53 -10.02 -17.33 -14.36
CA GLU A 53 -11.05 -16.93 -15.33
C GLU A 53 -10.47 -16.22 -16.56
N LEU A 54 -9.35 -15.55 -16.41
CA LEU A 54 -8.64 -14.84 -17.47
C LEU A 54 -7.50 -15.66 -18.11
N GLY A 55 -7.34 -16.93 -17.72
CA GLY A 55 -6.28 -17.79 -18.25
C GLY A 55 -4.86 -17.37 -17.83
N LEU A 56 -4.73 -16.69 -16.68
CA LEU A 56 -3.45 -16.24 -16.14
C LEU A 56 -3.08 -17.08 -14.91
N ASN A 57 -1.83 -17.52 -14.84
CA ASN A 57 -1.33 -18.25 -13.68
C ASN A 57 -0.91 -17.27 -12.58
N LEU A 58 -1.64 -17.26 -11.47
CA LEU A 58 -1.36 -16.43 -10.29
C LEU A 58 -1.07 -17.33 -9.08
N GLU A 59 0.02 -17.01 -8.38
CA GLU A 59 0.30 -17.52 -7.03
C GLU A 59 0.18 -16.38 -6.01
N PHE A 60 -0.68 -16.55 -5.00
CA PHE A 60 -0.82 -15.60 -3.90
C PHE A 60 -0.23 -16.17 -2.60
N SER A 61 0.53 -15.33 -1.88
CA SER A 61 1.11 -15.67 -0.59
C SER A 61 1.02 -14.52 0.40
N VAL A 62 0.99 -14.86 1.69
CA VAL A 62 0.98 -13.89 2.79
C VAL A 62 2.21 -14.10 3.66
N VAL A 63 2.90 -13.02 3.99
CA VAL A 63 3.96 -12.98 5.00
C VAL A 63 3.41 -12.21 6.19
N GLU A 64 3.21 -12.92 7.30
CA GLU A 64 2.78 -12.34 8.56
C GLU A 64 3.95 -11.65 9.25
N SER A 65 4.15 -10.37 8.91
CA SER A 65 5.14 -9.54 9.58
C SER A 65 4.72 -8.08 9.52
N ASN A 66 5.13 -7.30 10.50
CA ASN A 66 5.10 -5.85 10.39
C ASN A 66 6.41 -5.38 9.71
N LEU A 67 6.42 -4.16 9.19
CA LEU A 67 7.59 -3.67 8.46
C LEU A 67 8.83 -3.54 9.35
N GLU A 68 8.69 -3.25 10.65
CA GLU A 68 9.82 -3.10 11.57
C GLU A 68 10.56 -4.41 11.85
N ASN A 69 9.86 -5.54 11.78
CA ASN A 69 10.37 -6.87 12.08
C ASN A 69 10.64 -7.71 10.83
N LEU A 70 10.34 -7.17 9.64
CA LEU A 70 10.54 -7.84 8.37
C LEU A 70 12.02 -8.15 8.16
N LYS A 71 12.33 -9.34 7.66
CA LYS A 71 13.68 -9.72 7.27
C LYS A 71 13.72 -10.11 5.78
N PRO A 72 14.89 -9.98 5.12
CA PRO A 72 15.03 -10.41 3.73
C PRO A 72 14.65 -11.88 3.53
N GLU A 73 14.95 -12.74 4.50
CA GLU A 73 14.66 -14.18 4.44
C GLU A 73 13.16 -14.51 4.46
N ASP A 74 12.33 -13.61 4.99
CA ASP A 74 10.87 -13.78 5.01
C ASP A 74 10.28 -13.68 3.59
N ILE A 75 11.04 -13.09 2.65
CA ILE A 75 10.59 -12.79 1.30
C ILE A 75 11.23 -13.77 0.33
N LYS A 76 10.41 -14.68 -0.19
CA LYS A 76 10.83 -15.62 -1.23
C LYS A 76 11.02 -14.87 -2.56
N VAL A 77 12.26 -14.79 -3.01
CA VAL A 77 12.63 -14.35 -4.36
C VAL A 77 13.09 -15.56 -5.16
N VAL A 78 12.48 -15.80 -6.31
CA VAL A 78 12.81 -16.93 -7.18
C VAL A 78 13.74 -16.43 -8.30
N PRO A 79 14.90 -17.09 -8.53
CA PRO A 79 15.78 -16.73 -9.63
C PRO A 79 15.06 -16.75 -10.97
N GLY A 80 15.26 -15.69 -11.77
CA GLY A 80 14.61 -15.53 -13.08
C GLY A 80 13.29 -14.75 -13.06
N GLU A 81 12.70 -14.50 -11.88
CA GLU A 81 11.55 -13.61 -11.75
C GLU A 81 11.97 -12.13 -11.70
N VAL A 82 11.10 -11.26 -12.20
CA VAL A 82 11.24 -9.80 -12.02
C VAL A 82 10.54 -9.39 -10.74
N LEU A 83 11.31 -8.94 -9.74
CA LEU A 83 10.75 -8.42 -8.50
C LEU A 83 10.29 -6.97 -8.64
N VAL A 84 9.04 -6.71 -8.26
CA VAL A 84 8.48 -5.38 -8.06
C VAL A 84 8.00 -5.25 -6.62
N VAL A 85 8.35 -4.14 -5.97
CA VAL A 85 7.86 -3.79 -4.64
C VAL A 85 6.84 -2.67 -4.78
N ASN A 86 5.66 -2.85 -4.18
CA ASN A 86 4.58 -1.87 -4.14
C ASN A 86 4.33 -1.46 -2.68
N SER A 87 4.45 -0.18 -2.39
CA SER A 87 4.19 0.41 -1.08
C SER A 87 3.20 1.55 -1.22
N ILE A 88 1.98 1.35 -0.73
CA ILE A 88 0.93 2.36 -0.76
C ILE A 88 0.53 2.71 0.66
N LEU A 89 0.88 3.93 1.08
CA LEU A 89 0.56 4.49 2.39
C LEU A 89 1.01 3.55 3.52
N GLN A 90 2.24 3.04 3.46
CA GLN A 90 2.78 2.11 4.46
C GLN A 90 4.09 2.56 5.09
N LEU A 91 5.00 3.20 4.35
CA LEU A 91 6.32 3.55 4.89
C LEU A 91 6.21 4.63 5.95
N HIS A 92 5.22 5.53 5.86
CA HIS A 92 5.00 6.51 6.92
C HIS A 92 4.68 5.87 8.28
N CYS A 93 4.16 4.63 8.32
CA CYS A 93 3.87 3.91 9.57
C CYS A 93 5.13 3.51 10.35
N VAL A 94 6.30 3.44 9.69
CA VAL A 94 7.59 3.12 10.33
C VAL A 94 8.47 4.35 10.57
N VAL A 95 7.96 5.55 10.25
CA VAL A 95 8.62 6.81 10.57
C VAL A 95 8.33 7.17 12.03
N LYS A 96 9.13 6.60 12.93
CA LYS A 96 9.20 6.98 14.35
C LYS A 96 10.28 8.07 14.56
N GLU A 97 10.44 8.51 15.81
CA GLU A 97 11.37 9.58 16.21
C GLU A 97 12.80 9.41 15.69
N SER A 98 13.33 8.18 15.63
CA SER A 98 14.73 7.92 15.25
C SER A 98 14.95 7.60 13.76
N ARG A 99 13.90 7.50 12.94
CA ARG A 99 13.94 7.02 11.53
C ARG A 99 14.65 5.66 11.30
N GLY A 100 15.13 5.00 12.35
CA GLY A 100 15.91 3.77 12.23
C GLY A 100 15.14 2.63 11.58
N ALA A 101 13.87 2.46 11.96
CA ALA A 101 13.00 1.44 11.37
C ALA A 101 12.77 1.68 9.86
N LEU A 102 12.54 2.93 9.43
CA LEU A 102 12.43 3.25 8.00
C LEU A 102 13.72 2.89 7.25
N ASN A 103 14.88 3.26 7.78
CA ASN A 103 16.16 2.94 7.15
C ASN A 103 16.36 1.42 7.03
N SER A 104 16.03 0.65 8.06
CA SER A 104 16.09 -0.81 8.02
C SER A 104 15.17 -1.40 6.94
N VAL A 105 13.94 -0.90 6.84
CA VAL A 105 12.99 -1.34 5.79
C VAL A 105 13.51 -1.03 4.40
N LEU A 106 14.03 0.18 4.18
CA LEU A 106 14.59 0.58 2.89
C LEU A 106 15.84 -0.24 2.54
N GLN A 107 16.67 -0.58 3.54
CA GLN A 107 17.83 -1.44 3.37
C GLN A 107 17.42 -2.85 2.92
N ILE A 108 16.39 -3.44 3.54
CA ILE A 108 15.82 -4.73 3.11
C ILE A 108 15.32 -4.65 1.67
N ILE A 109 14.53 -3.62 1.34
CA ILE A 109 14.03 -3.42 -0.03
C ILE A 109 15.20 -3.30 -1.03
N HIS A 110 16.26 -2.60 -0.65
CA HIS A 110 17.47 -2.46 -1.48
C HIS A 110 18.18 -3.81 -1.66
N GLU A 111 18.36 -4.60 -0.60
CA GLU A 111 19.00 -5.93 -0.65
C GLU A 111 18.26 -6.91 -1.56
N LEU A 112 16.93 -6.83 -1.61
CA LEU A 112 16.10 -7.61 -2.54
C LEU A 112 16.32 -7.24 -4.02
N SER A 113 16.99 -6.12 -4.30
CA SER A 113 17.31 -5.64 -5.65
C SER A 113 16.09 -5.61 -6.61
N PRO A 114 14.96 -4.99 -6.23
CA PRO A 114 13.78 -4.95 -7.07
C PRO A 114 14.04 -4.17 -8.36
N LYS A 115 13.41 -4.59 -9.45
CA LYS A 115 13.48 -3.87 -10.72
C LYS A 115 12.75 -2.53 -10.65
N VAL A 116 11.68 -2.48 -9.86
CA VAL A 116 10.84 -1.28 -9.65
C VAL A 116 10.36 -1.26 -8.20
N LEU A 117 10.46 -0.08 -7.58
CA LEU A 117 9.76 0.27 -6.35
C LEU A 117 8.68 1.29 -6.68
N VAL A 118 7.42 0.92 -6.47
CA VAL A 118 6.28 1.83 -6.53
C VAL A 118 6.01 2.34 -5.12
N LEU A 119 6.11 3.66 -4.93
CA LEU A 119 5.90 4.32 -3.66
C LEU A 119 4.78 5.36 -3.79
N VAL A 120 3.75 5.22 -2.94
CA VAL A 120 2.66 6.19 -2.83
C VAL A 120 2.56 6.60 -1.36
N GLU A 121 2.85 7.87 -1.08
CA GLU A 121 2.82 8.44 0.28
C GLU A 121 2.11 9.79 0.32
N GLN A 122 1.76 10.23 1.53
CA GLN A 122 1.22 11.58 1.75
C GLN A 122 2.34 12.60 1.57
N ASP A 123 2.12 13.58 0.69
CA ASP A 123 3.06 14.67 0.46
C ASP A 123 2.75 15.82 1.44
N SER A 124 3.23 15.69 2.67
CA SER A 124 3.00 16.67 3.75
C SER A 124 4.04 16.54 4.86
N SER A 125 4.42 17.67 5.46
CA SER A 125 5.42 17.71 6.54
C SER A 125 4.81 17.47 7.93
N HIS A 126 4.06 16.38 8.11
CA HIS A 126 3.42 16.04 9.38
C HIS A 126 4.35 15.41 10.43
N ASN A 127 5.65 15.26 10.16
CA ASN A 127 6.61 14.64 11.09
C ASN A 127 7.67 15.63 11.62
N GLY A 128 7.41 16.94 11.51
CA GLY A 128 8.31 17.98 12.02
C GLY A 128 8.49 17.93 13.55
N PRO A 129 9.58 18.48 14.09
CA PRO A 129 9.91 18.38 15.52
C PRO A 129 8.96 19.18 16.42
N PHE A 130 8.32 20.24 15.90
CA PHE A 130 7.48 21.15 16.68
C PHE A 130 5.99 20.96 16.39
N PHE A 131 5.19 20.87 17.45
CA PHE A 131 3.73 20.69 17.36
C PHE A 131 3.06 21.78 16.52
N LEU A 132 3.33 23.06 16.79
CA LEU A 132 2.66 24.15 16.07
C LEU A 132 2.91 24.07 14.56
N GLY A 133 4.12 23.69 14.14
CA GLY A 133 4.43 23.46 12.73
C GLY A 133 3.62 22.32 12.13
N ARG A 134 3.56 21.16 12.82
CA ARG A 134 2.74 20.02 12.37
C ARG A 134 1.25 20.35 12.30
N PHE A 135 0.74 21.09 13.29
CA PHE A 135 -0.66 21.48 13.35
C PHE A 135 -1.06 22.40 12.20
N MET A 136 -0.26 23.45 11.95
CA MET A 136 -0.51 24.38 10.84
C MET A 136 -0.42 23.68 9.48
N GLU A 137 0.58 22.81 9.30
CA GLU A 137 0.73 22.03 8.07
C GLU A 137 -0.46 21.09 7.86
N ALA A 138 -0.89 20.38 8.91
CA ALA A 138 -2.05 19.51 8.85
C ALA A 138 -3.33 20.28 8.52
N LEU A 139 -3.51 21.48 9.09
CA LEU A 139 -4.66 22.31 8.77
C LEU A 139 -4.70 22.65 7.27
N HIS A 140 -3.59 23.15 6.71
CA HIS A 140 -3.53 23.47 5.28
C HIS A 140 -3.74 22.23 4.40
N TYR A 141 -3.07 21.12 4.73
CA TYR A 141 -3.15 19.87 3.97
C TYR A 141 -4.57 19.30 3.95
N TYR A 142 -5.22 19.20 5.11
CA TYR A 142 -6.58 18.67 5.18
C TYR A 142 -7.62 19.65 4.62
N SER A 143 -7.45 20.96 4.79
CA SER A 143 -8.31 21.97 4.13
C SER A 143 -8.31 21.78 2.62
N ALA A 144 -7.14 21.62 1.99
CA ALA A 144 -7.07 21.38 0.55
C ALA A 144 -7.78 20.08 0.12
N ILE A 145 -7.67 19.01 0.92
CA ILE A 145 -8.40 17.77 0.65
C ILE A 145 -9.92 18.00 0.76
N PHE A 146 -10.38 18.70 1.78
CA PHE A 146 -11.80 19.02 1.94
C PHE A 146 -12.34 19.87 0.80
N ASP A 147 -11.63 20.92 0.41
CA ASP A 147 -12.00 21.77 -0.72
C ASP A 147 -12.10 20.94 -2.01
N SER A 148 -11.18 19.98 -2.21
CA SER A 148 -11.23 19.08 -3.37
C SER A 148 -12.41 18.12 -3.33
N LEU A 149 -12.82 17.65 -2.15
CA LEU A 149 -14.00 16.79 -2.00
C LEU A 149 -15.28 17.58 -2.25
N ASP A 150 -15.39 18.79 -1.69
CA ASP A 150 -16.55 19.67 -1.88
C ASP A 150 -16.71 20.09 -3.35
N ALA A 151 -15.61 20.28 -4.07
CA ALA A 151 -15.64 20.58 -5.50
C ALA A 151 -16.07 19.37 -6.36
N MET A 152 -15.78 18.14 -5.92
CA MET A 152 -16.01 16.91 -6.70
C MET A 152 -17.31 16.19 -6.37
N LEU A 153 -17.90 16.45 -5.20
CA LEU A 153 -19.06 15.73 -4.70
C LEU A 153 -20.24 16.70 -4.55
N PRO A 154 -21.41 16.44 -5.18
CA PRO A 154 -22.61 17.21 -4.86
C PRO A 154 -22.93 17.03 -3.38
N ASN A 155 -23.28 18.12 -2.68
CA ASN A 155 -23.42 18.31 -1.22
C ASN A 155 -24.30 17.32 -0.43
N THR A 156 -24.69 16.18 -1.00
CA THR A 156 -25.65 15.20 -0.47
C THR A 156 -25.15 13.75 -0.46
N THR A 157 -23.93 13.45 -0.90
CA THR A 157 -23.45 12.07 -0.92
C THR A 157 -22.99 11.57 0.46
N GLN A 158 -23.55 10.45 0.91
CA GLN A 158 -23.20 9.74 2.16
C GLN A 158 -21.69 9.45 2.28
N ASP A 159 -20.98 9.38 1.15
CA ASP A 159 -19.54 9.10 1.10
C ASP A 159 -18.67 10.22 1.71
N VAL A 160 -19.04 11.50 1.55
CA VAL A 160 -18.33 12.64 2.19
C VAL A 160 -18.41 12.52 3.70
N GLN A 161 -19.62 12.28 4.22
CA GLN A 161 -19.85 12.12 5.65
C GLN A 161 -19.14 10.87 6.21
N ARG A 162 -19.12 9.77 5.46
CA ARG A 162 -18.44 8.54 5.87
C ARG A 162 -16.92 8.70 5.90
N TRP A 163 -16.34 9.38 4.92
CA TRP A 163 -14.90 9.66 4.90
C TRP A 163 -14.49 10.59 6.04
N SER A 164 -15.25 11.68 6.23
CA SER A 164 -15.01 12.65 7.30
C SER A 164 -15.04 11.99 8.69
N ASN A 165 -16.05 11.17 8.96
CA ASN A 165 -16.24 10.55 10.28
C ASN A 165 -15.25 9.39 10.58
N SER A 166 -14.64 8.77 9.57
CA SER A 166 -13.78 7.60 9.75
C SER A 166 -12.27 7.90 9.69
N THR A 167 -11.87 8.89 8.90
CA THR A 167 -10.46 9.11 8.56
C THR A 167 -9.82 10.23 9.39
N LEU A 168 -10.49 11.37 9.55
CA LEU A 168 -9.91 12.52 10.26
C LEU A 168 -9.73 12.30 11.76
N PRO A 169 -10.70 11.71 12.52
CA PRO A 169 -10.55 11.53 13.95
C PRO A 169 -9.39 10.59 14.32
N ARG A 170 -8.99 9.71 13.40
CA ARG A 170 -7.85 8.80 13.59
C ARG A 170 -6.52 9.50 13.35
N LYS A 171 -6.45 10.40 12.36
CA LYS A 171 -5.21 11.12 12.03
C LYS A 171 -4.96 12.36 12.88
N SER A 172 -6.01 13.03 13.37
CA SER A 172 -5.87 14.20 14.25
C SER A 172 -5.40 13.88 15.66
N ARG A 173 -5.58 12.64 16.14
CA ARG A 173 -5.10 12.16 17.45
C ARG A 173 -3.59 11.93 17.53
N THR A 174 -2.91 11.92 16.38
CA THR A 174 -1.48 11.57 16.28
C THR A 174 -0.59 12.75 15.84
N LEU A 175 -1.13 13.99 15.80
CA LEU A 175 -0.38 15.22 15.48
C LEU A 175 0.38 15.78 16.69
#